data_AF-A0AAD7HA46-F1
#
_entry.id   AF-A0AAD7HA46-F1
#
_cell.length_a   1.000
_cell.length_b   1.000
_cell.length_c   1.000
_cell.angle_alpha   90.00
_cell.angle_beta   90.00
_cell.angle_gamma   90.00
#
_symmetry.space_group_name_H-M   'P 1'
#
loop_
_entity.id
_entity.type
_entity.pdbx_description
1 polymer ?
#
loop_
_entity_poly.entity_id
_entity_poly.type
_entity_poly.pdbx_seq_one_letter_code
_entity_poly.pdbx_strand_id
1 'polypeptide(L)'
;AERYRVAYRALMGLGKHLKRTEWEAELRPLLPEDVRGMPRALFQDPERKKLLMKKGTAARRKPKDMGAEAKAGMSWIWRSPGVEEADEGGMSEVLRIEWAKTRARFLRHREQLDLLEEEMRRILQFLRWRADWWDERAGRRPQAPEDDKRREGNTAYARRQAGILRKRADQFEKTWED
;
A
#
# COMPACT_ATOMS: atom_id res chain seq x y z
N ALA A 1 -8.51 10.97 15.40
CA ALA A 1 -8.46 11.21 16.86
C ALA A 1 -9.56 12.16 17.34
N GLU A 2 -9.76 13.32 16.70
CA GLU A 2 -10.73 14.33 17.18
C GLU A 2 -12.18 13.86 17.23
N ARG A 3 -12.65 13.14 16.20
CA ARG A 3 -14.02 12.59 16.15
C ARG A 3 -14.34 11.72 17.37
N TYR A 4 -13.40 10.88 17.80
CA TYR A 4 -13.54 10.07 19.02
C TYR A 4 -13.62 10.94 20.27
N ARG A 5 -12.75 11.95 20.40
CA ARG A 5 -12.74 12.85 21.56
C ARG A 5 -14.05 13.64 21.69
N VAL A 6 -14.62 14.08 20.57
CA VAL A 6 -15.92 14.77 20.54
C VAL A 6 -17.05 13.82 20.95
N ALA A 7 -17.10 12.61 20.37
CA ALA A 7 -18.10 11.60 20.71
C ALA A 7 -18.00 11.17 22.18
N TYR A 8 -16.78 10.98 22.70
CA TYR A 8 -16.52 10.63 24.09
C TYR A 8 -17.05 11.69 25.07
N ARG A 9 -16.82 12.98 24.77
CA ARG A 9 -17.38 14.08 25.57
C ARG A 9 -18.91 14.10 25.55
N ALA A 10 -19.51 13.85 24.37
CA ALA A 10 -20.96 13.77 24.24
C ALA A 10 -21.53 12.59 25.03
N LEU A 11 -20.90 11.42 24.98
CA LEU A 11 -21.27 10.24 25.76
C LEU A 11 -21.16 10.49 27.26
N MET A 12 -20.07 11.11 27.74
CA MET A 12 -19.91 11.49 29.15
C MET A 12 -21.03 12.44 29.64
N GLY A 13 -21.46 13.36 28.78
CA GLY A 13 -22.55 14.30 29.09
C GLY A 13 -23.92 13.61 29.11
N LEU A 14 -24.24 12.84 28.06
CA LEU A 14 -25.55 12.24 27.86
C LEU A 14 -25.77 10.96 28.68
N GLY A 15 -24.72 10.16 28.92
CA GLY A 15 -24.77 8.89 29.62
C GLY A 15 -25.29 9.01 31.06
N LYS A 16 -24.94 10.11 31.75
CA LYS A 16 -25.46 10.44 33.09
C LYS A 16 -26.98 10.63 33.11
N HIS A 17 -27.52 11.27 32.08
CA HIS A 17 -28.96 11.51 31.95
C HIS A 17 -29.72 10.28 31.47
N LEU A 18 -29.10 9.46 30.60
CA LEU A 18 -29.69 8.26 30.03
C LEU A 18 -29.54 7.00 30.91
N LYS A 19 -28.84 7.10 32.06
CA LYS A 19 -28.50 5.96 32.94
C LYS A 19 -27.81 4.80 32.23
N ARG A 20 -27.03 5.10 31.19
CA ARG A 20 -26.23 4.12 30.43
C ARG A 20 -24.77 4.50 30.60
N THR A 21 -24.12 3.90 31.59
CA THR A 21 -22.70 4.16 31.96
C THR A 21 -21.81 2.93 31.80
N GLU A 22 -22.36 1.81 31.33
CA GLU A 22 -21.63 0.55 31.13
C GLU A 22 -20.46 0.69 30.13
N TRP A 23 -20.58 1.61 29.17
CA TRP A 23 -19.54 1.90 28.17
C TRP A 23 -18.28 2.53 28.77
N GLU A 24 -18.33 3.11 29.99
CA GLU A 24 -17.16 3.70 30.67
C GLU A 24 -16.13 2.62 31.06
N ALA A 25 -16.55 1.36 31.17
CA ALA A 25 -15.64 0.24 31.42
C ALA A 25 -14.82 -0.15 30.17
N GLU A 26 -15.37 0.06 28.98
CA GLU A 26 -14.77 -0.34 27.70
C GLU A 26 -14.05 0.82 26.99
N LEU A 27 -14.62 2.03 27.04
CA LEU A 27 -14.10 3.20 26.36
C LEU A 27 -13.37 4.12 27.34
N ARG A 28 -12.10 4.40 27.07
CA ARG A 28 -11.26 5.29 27.88
C ARG A 28 -11.04 6.65 27.18
N PRO A 29 -10.69 7.72 27.92
CA PRO A 29 -10.35 8.99 27.30
C PRO A 29 -9.10 8.84 26.42
N LEU A 30 -9.18 9.37 25.19
CA LEU A 30 -8.09 9.27 24.20
C LEU A 30 -7.10 10.44 24.35
N LEU A 31 -6.02 10.19 25.08
CA LEU A 31 -4.94 11.16 25.25
C LEU A 31 -4.08 11.27 23.97
N PRO A 32 -3.42 12.41 23.70
CA PRO A 32 -2.45 12.53 22.61
C PRO A 32 -1.37 11.45 22.67
N GLU A 33 -0.98 11.05 23.88
CA GLU A 33 0.02 10.02 24.15
C GLU A 33 -0.43 8.61 23.77
N ASP A 34 -1.75 8.37 23.67
CA ASP A 34 -2.28 7.05 23.33
C ASP A 34 -2.28 6.80 21.82
N VAL A 35 -2.25 7.86 21.00
CA VAL A 35 -2.19 7.80 19.53
C VAL A 35 -0.75 7.55 19.09
N ARG A 36 -0.24 6.38 19.44
CA ARG A 36 1.09 5.92 19.07
C ARG A 36 1.00 4.58 18.37
N GLY A 37 1.97 4.36 17.48
CA GLY A 37 2.21 3.04 16.92
C GLY A 37 2.56 2.05 18.03
N MET A 38 2.39 0.78 17.73
CA MET A 38 2.74 -0.29 18.65
C MET A 38 4.26 -0.31 18.93
N PRO A 39 4.70 -0.42 20.20
CA PRO A 39 6.12 -0.40 20.54
C PRO A 39 6.91 -1.50 19.83
N ARG A 40 8.05 -1.13 19.21
CA ARG A 40 8.92 -2.07 18.50
C ARG A 40 9.45 -3.22 19.38
N ALA A 41 9.47 -3.03 20.70
CA ALA A 41 9.92 -4.01 21.67
C ALA A 41 9.02 -5.27 21.73
N LEU A 42 7.72 -5.13 21.45
CA LEU A 42 6.76 -6.25 21.49
C LEU A 42 6.86 -7.20 20.29
N PHE A 43 7.50 -6.75 19.21
CA PHE A 43 7.80 -7.58 18.04
C PHE A 43 9.11 -8.36 18.18
N GLN A 44 9.82 -8.23 19.31
CA GLN A 44 11.00 -9.02 19.58
C GLN A 44 10.57 -10.39 20.11
N ASP A 45 10.73 -11.40 19.27
CA ASP A 45 10.58 -12.78 19.70
C ASP A 45 11.59 -13.11 20.83
N PRO A 46 11.14 -13.46 22.05
CA PRO A 46 12.01 -13.73 23.18
C PRO A 46 12.96 -14.90 22.91
N GLU A 47 12.54 -15.89 22.11
CA GLU A 47 13.39 -17.03 21.71
C GLU A 47 14.49 -16.57 20.76
N ARG A 48 14.15 -15.76 19.76
CA ARG A 48 15.11 -15.17 18.83
C ARG A 48 16.14 -14.29 19.54
N LYS A 49 15.71 -13.53 20.56
CA LYS A 49 16.60 -12.70 21.39
C LYS A 49 17.57 -13.58 22.21
N LYS A 50 17.08 -14.66 22.83
CA LYS A 50 17.91 -15.65 23.54
C LYS A 50 18.91 -16.32 22.59
N LEU A 51 18.50 -16.70 21.37
CA LEU A 51 19.37 -17.30 20.36
C LEU A 51 20.47 -16.34 19.89
N LEU A 52 20.13 -15.07 19.67
CA LEU A 52 21.10 -14.03 19.30
C LEU A 52 22.10 -13.72 20.42
N MET A 53 21.67 -13.79 21.69
CA MET A 53 22.59 -13.68 22.84
C MET A 53 23.52 -14.89 22.94
N LYS A 54 23.00 -16.11 22.74
CA LYS A 54 23.78 -17.36 22.76
C LYS A 54 24.82 -17.41 21.63
N LYS A 55 24.53 -16.81 20.47
CA LYS A 55 25.46 -16.71 19.33
C LYS A 55 26.47 -15.55 19.44
N GLY A 56 26.45 -14.76 20.52
CA GLY A 56 27.38 -13.64 20.72
C GLY A 56 27.21 -12.46 19.75
N THR A 57 26.19 -12.49 18.88
CA THR A 57 25.96 -11.49 17.82
C THR A 57 25.06 -10.33 18.28
N ALA A 58 24.49 -10.40 19.48
CA ALA A 58 23.63 -9.36 20.02
C ALA A 58 24.46 -8.20 20.59
N ALA A 59 24.59 -7.10 19.84
CA ALA A 59 25.13 -5.85 20.37
C ALA A 59 24.27 -5.40 21.58
N ARG A 60 24.90 -5.29 22.75
CA ARG A 60 24.30 -4.75 23.98
C ARG A 60 24.03 -3.25 23.76
N ARG A 61 22.89 -2.89 23.15
CA ARG A 61 22.45 -1.50 23.07
C ARG A 61 22.31 -0.95 24.49
N LYS A 62 23.01 0.14 24.81
CA LYS A 62 22.92 0.75 26.14
C LYS A 62 21.49 1.27 26.33
N PRO A 63 20.93 1.22 27.55
CA PRO A 63 19.55 1.66 27.82
C PRO A 63 19.27 3.14 27.51
N LYS A 64 20.30 3.92 27.16
CA LYS A 64 20.22 5.32 26.73
C LYS A 64 19.79 5.48 25.26
N ASP A 65 19.98 4.45 24.42
CA ASP A 65 19.66 4.46 22.98
C ASP A 65 18.27 3.88 22.68
N MET A 66 17.58 3.34 23.70
CA MET A 66 16.17 3.00 23.61
C MET A 66 15.35 4.28 23.81
N GLY A 67 14.92 4.88 22.70
CA GLY A 67 14.04 6.05 22.69
C GLY A 67 12.79 5.86 23.55
N ALA A 68 12.10 6.96 23.88
CA ALA A 68 10.92 6.96 24.75
C ALA A 68 9.84 5.93 24.37
N GLU A 69 9.75 5.58 23.08
CA GLU A 69 8.88 4.55 22.52
C GLU A 69 9.13 3.12 23.04
N ALA A 70 10.36 2.80 23.44
CA ALA A 70 10.70 1.48 23.98
C ALA A 70 10.46 1.38 25.50
N LYS A 71 10.30 2.52 26.19
CA LYS A 71 9.99 2.61 27.63
C LYS A 71 8.50 2.77 27.90
N ALA A 72 7.75 3.31 26.95
CA ALA A 72 6.30 3.40 27.04
C ALA A 72 5.67 2.03 26.76
N GLY A 73 4.93 1.50 27.73
CA GLY A 73 4.11 0.30 27.52
C GLY A 73 3.07 0.51 26.41
N MET A 74 2.49 -0.57 25.93
CA MET A 74 1.44 -0.55 24.90
C MET A 74 0.31 0.43 25.25
N SER A 75 -0.14 1.21 24.27
CA SER A 75 -1.36 2.05 24.41
C SER A 75 -2.59 1.18 24.63
N TRP A 76 -3.55 1.68 25.42
CA TRP A 76 -4.77 0.94 25.75
C TRP A 76 -5.66 0.69 24.53
N ILE A 77 -5.52 1.47 23.47
CA ILE A 77 -6.24 1.30 22.19
C ILE A 77 -5.94 -0.07 21.57
N TRP A 78 -4.75 -0.61 21.85
CA TRP A 78 -4.31 -1.93 21.39
C TRP A 78 -4.58 -3.05 22.42
N ARG A 79 -5.25 -2.74 23.54
CA ARG A 79 -5.72 -3.74 24.52
C ARG A 79 -7.21 -4.01 24.26
N SER A 80 -7.56 -5.25 23.93
CA SER A 80 -8.96 -5.68 23.82
C SER A 80 -9.47 -6.26 25.16
N PRO A 81 -10.71 -5.96 25.59
CA PRO A 81 -11.32 -6.61 26.74
C PRO A 81 -11.33 -8.14 26.56
N GLY A 82 -10.91 -8.89 27.58
CA GLY A 82 -10.74 -10.36 27.52
C GLY A 82 -9.36 -10.85 27.07
N VAL A 83 -8.47 -9.94 26.64
CA VAL A 83 -7.07 -10.22 26.32
C VAL A 83 -6.12 -9.74 27.41
N GLU A 84 -6.65 -9.15 28.49
CA GLU A 84 -5.90 -8.89 29.72
C GLU A 84 -5.45 -10.18 30.43
N GLU A 85 -6.12 -11.32 30.17
CA GLU A 85 -5.74 -12.65 30.67
C GLU A 85 -4.91 -13.49 29.67
N ALA A 86 -4.83 -13.07 28.40
CA ALA A 86 -3.98 -13.78 27.46
C ALA A 86 -2.52 -13.33 27.69
N ASP A 87 -1.66 -14.29 28.02
CA ASP A 87 -0.22 -14.09 28.16
C ASP A 87 0.34 -13.23 27.00
N GLU A 88 1.43 -12.50 27.26
CA GLU A 88 2.17 -11.71 26.26
C GLU A 88 2.40 -12.48 24.93
N GLY A 89 2.39 -13.81 24.97
CA GLY A 89 2.44 -14.71 23.82
C GLY A 89 1.23 -14.65 22.86
N GLY A 90 -0.01 -14.64 23.35
CA GLY A 90 -1.21 -14.60 22.49
C GLY A 90 -1.36 -13.26 21.77
N MET A 91 -1.02 -12.17 22.46
CA MET A 91 -0.91 -10.85 21.82
C MET A 91 0.26 -10.80 20.84
N SER A 92 1.40 -11.43 21.14
CA SER A 92 2.49 -11.55 20.16
C SER A 92 2.05 -12.24 18.86
N GLU A 93 1.12 -13.20 18.94
CA GLU A 93 0.61 -13.90 17.75
C GLU A 93 -0.24 -13.02 16.83
N VAL A 94 -1.25 -12.31 17.37
CA VAL A 94 -2.07 -11.37 16.59
C VAL A 94 -1.18 -10.35 15.87
N LEU A 95 -0.12 -9.89 16.54
CA LEU A 95 0.83 -8.93 16.01
C LEU A 95 1.76 -9.50 14.96
N ARG A 96 2.21 -10.75 15.12
CA ARG A 96 2.95 -11.46 14.08
C ARG A 96 2.07 -11.66 12.84
N ILE A 97 0.78 -11.95 13.01
CA ILE A 97 -0.18 -12.08 11.91
C ILE A 97 -0.36 -10.74 11.18
N GLU A 98 -0.60 -9.64 11.90
CA GLU A 98 -0.74 -8.32 11.29
C GLU A 98 0.55 -7.85 10.61
N TRP A 99 1.71 -8.08 11.23
CA TRP A 99 3.01 -7.82 10.61
C TRP A 99 3.22 -8.67 9.35
N ALA A 100 2.87 -9.95 9.38
CA ALA A 100 2.97 -10.83 8.22
C ALA A 100 2.06 -10.36 7.08
N LYS A 101 0.82 -9.96 7.39
CA LYS A 101 -0.13 -9.40 6.42
C LYS A 101 0.37 -8.10 5.79
N THR A 102 0.84 -7.16 6.61
CA THR A 102 1.37 -5.87 6.14
C THR A 102 2.64 -6.06 5.32
N ARG A 103 3.55 -6.95 5.74
CA ARG A 103 4.74 -7.31 4.96
C ARG A 103 4.39 -7.98 3.64
N ALA A 104 3.43 -8.90 3.62
CA ALA A 104 2.97 -9.52 2.38
C ALA A 104 2.38 -8.49 1.40
N ARG A 105 1.58 -7.55 1.90
CA ARG A 105 1.07 -6.42 1.09
C ARG A 105 2.19 -5.54 0.55
N PHE A 106 3.20 -5.23 1.38
CA PHE A 106 4.36 -4.46 0.95
C PHE A 106 5.16 -5.18 -0.14
N LEU A 107 5.46 -6.46 0.03
CA LEU A 107 6.19 -7.25 -0.97
C LEU A 107 5.42 -7.33 -2.29
N ARG A 108 4.12 -7.64 -2.24
CA ARG A 108 3.24 -7.63 -3.42
C ARG A 108 3.19 -6.26 -4.08
N HIS A 109 3.09 -5.19 -3.30
CA HIS A 109 3.08 -3.84 -3.86
C HIS A 109 4.40 -3.52 -4.56
N ARG A 110 5.54 -3.97 -4.01
CA ARG A 110 6.83 -3.83 -4.67
C ARG A 110 6.87 -4.57 -6.01
N GLU A 111 6.41 -5.82 -6.04
CA GLU A 111 6.28 -6.58 -7.30
C GLU A 111 5.38 -5.86 -8.32
N GLN A 112 4.30 -5.22 -7.86
CA GLN A 112 3.42 -4.44 -8.73
C GLN A 112 4.11 -3.21 -9.32
N LEU A 113 4.99 -2.54 -8.57
CA LEU A 113 5.78 -1.43 -9.09
C LEU A 113 6.75 -1.93 -10.17
N ASP A 114 7.45 -3.03 -9.91
CA ASP A 114 8.37 -3.65 -10.88
C ASP A 114 7.61 -4.08 -12.16
N LEU A 115 6.39 -4.62 -12.02
CA LEU A 115 5.54 -4.99 -13.16
C LEU A 115 5.03 -3.77 -13.94
N LEU A 116 4.69 -2.69 -13.26
CA LEU A 116 4.15 -1.48 -13.89
C LEU A 116 5.18 -0.83 -14.83
N GLU A 117 6.46 -0.81 -14.43
CA GLU A 117 7.55 -0.36 -15.30
C GLU A 117 7.64 -1.18 -16.60
N GLU A 118 7.57 -2.51 -16.48
CA GLU A 118 7.63 -3.41 -17.63
C GLU A 118 6.36 -3.33 -18.49
N GLU A 119 5.18 -3.15 -17.88
CA GLU A 119 3.93 -2.91 -18.61
C GLU A 119 4.01 -1.63 -19.43
N MET A 120 4.52 -0.54 -18.86
CA MET A 120 4.70 0.71 -19.59
C MET A 120 5.66 0.57 -20.77
N ARG A 121 6.79 -0.10 -20.56
CA ARG A 121 7.72 -0.43 -21.64
C ARG A 121 7.04 -1.22 -22.77
N ARG A 122 6.23 -2.23 -22.44
CA ARG A 122 5.48 -3.04 -23.42
C ARG A 122 4.40 -2.26 -24.15
N ILE A 123 3.67 -1.39 -23.44
CA ILE A 123 2.63 -0.54 -24.04
C ILE A 123 3.26 0.39 -25.08
N LEU A 124 4.38 1.06 -24.75
CA LEU A 124 5.09 1.91 -25.70
C LEU A 124 5.58 1.13 -26.92
N GLN A 125 6.19 -0.04 -26.70
CA GLN A 125 6.63 -0.90 -27.79
C GLN A 125 5.48 -1.35 -28.69
N PHE A 126 4.35 -1.77 -28.09
CA PHE A 126 3.16 -2.17 -28.82
C PHE A 126 2.58 -1.03 -29.66
N LEU A 127 2.47 0.18 -29.11
CA LEU A 127 1.93 1.33 -29.83
C LEU A 127 2.79 1.71 -31.03
N ARG A 128 4.12 1.72 -30.86
CA ARG A 128 5.09 1.99 -31.93
C ARG A 128 5.01 0.92 -33.02
N TRP A 129 5.10 -0.36 -32.64
CA TRP A 129 4.95 -1.48 -33.57
C TRP A 129 3.62 -1.44 -34.32
N ARG A 130 2.52 -1.12 -33.63
CA ARG A 130 1.20 -1.05 -34.25
C ARG A 130 1.08 0.12 -35.21
N ALA A 131 1.78 1.23 -34.96
CA ALA A 131 1.86 2.34 -35.90
C ALA A 131 2.60 1.93 -37.17
N ASP A 132 3.72 1.22 -37.04
CA ASP A 132 4.50 0.73 -38.18
C ASP A 132 3.70 -0.29 -39.01
N TRP A 133 2.94 -1.17 -38.35
CA TRP A 133 2.00 -2.07 -39.02
C TRP A 133 0.95 -1.32 -39.86
N TRP A 134 0.47 -0.16 -39.40
CA TRP A 134 -0.45 0.67 -40.17
C TRP A 134 0.25 1.33 -41.37
N ASP A 135 1.50 1.75 -41.24
CA ASP A 135 2.27 2.33 -42.34
C ASP A 135 2.59 1.28 -43.42
N GLU A 136 2.98 0.07 -43.02
CA GLU A 136 3.10 -1.05 -43.94
C GLU A 136 1.79 -1.31 -44.67
N ARG A 137 0.67 -1.30 -43.94
CA ARG A 137 -0.66 -1.50 -44.53
C ARG A 137 -1.01 -0.40 -45.52
N ALA A 138 -0.59 0.83 -45.28
CA ALA A 138 -0.77 1.94 -46.22
C ALA A 138 0.05 1.76 -47.51
N GLY A 139 1.20 1.08 -47.44
CA GLY A 139 2.07 0.79 -48.60
C GLY A 139 1.67 -0.45 -49.40
N ARG A 140 0.81 -1.33 -48.88
CA ARG A 140 0.39 -2.56 -49.57
C ARG A 140 -0.56 -2.26 -50.71
N ARG A 141 -0.23 -2.77 -51.90
CA ARG A 141 -1.13 -2.72 -53.06
C ARG A 141 -2.25 -3.76 -52.90
N PRO A 142 -3.53 -3.40 -53.11
CA PRO A 142 -4.61 -4.37 -53.10
C PRO A 142 -4.38 -5.47 -54.15
N GLN A 143 -4.80 -6.70 -53.84
CA GLN A 143 -4.71 -7.83 -54.76
C GLN A 143 -5.74 -7.75 -55.91
N ALA A 144 -6.81 -6.97 -55.73
CA ALA A 144 -7.85 -6.73 -56.72
C ALA A 144 -7.81 -5.28 -57.23
N PRO A 145 -8.36 -5.00 -58.43
CA PRO A 145 -8.52 -3.63 -58.90
C PRO A 145 -9.46 -2.87 -57.96
N GLU A 146 -8.94 -1.89 -57.22
CA GLU A 146 -9.73 -0.94 -56.43
C GLU A 146 -9.82 0.40 -57.15
N ASP A 147 -10.95 1.09 -57.01
CA ASP A 147 -11.09 2.49 -57.41
C ASP A 147 -9.98 3.34 -56.78
N ASP A 148 -9.36 4.21 -57.57
CA ASP A 148 -8.26 5.08 -57.12
C ASP A 148 -8.62 5.89 -55.86
N LYS A 149 -9.86 6.39 -55.78
CA LYS A 149 -10.37 7.14 -54.63
C LYS A 149 -10.46 6.31 -53.36
N ARG A 150 -10.85 5.04 -53.46
CA ARG A 150 -10.92 4.12 -52.30
C ARG A 150 -9.53 3.80 -51.79
N ARG A 151 -8.58 3.57 -52.71
CA ARG A 151 -7.18 3.34 -52.36
C ARG A 151 -6.56 4.53 -51.63
N GLU A 152 -6.79 5.74 -52.15
CA GLU A 152 -6.32 6.98 -51.51
C GLU A 152 -6.91 7.15 -50.11
N GLY A 153 -8.22 6.94 -49.95
CA GLY A 153 -8.90 7.00 -48.65
C GLY A 153 -8.36 5.99 -47.64
N ASN A 154 -8.17 4.73 -48.06
CA ASN A 154 -7.59 3.67 -47.21
C ASN A 154 -6.16 4.02 -46.76
N THR A 155 -5.35 4.55 -47.68
CA THR A 155 -3.98 5.01 -47.39
C THR A 155 -3.97 6.16 -46.39
N ALA A 156 -4.83 7.17 -46.62
CA ALA A 156 -4.96 8.32 -45.72
C ALA A 156 -5.42 7.90 -44.32
N TYR A 157 -6.40 6.98 -44.23
CA TYR A 157 -6.87 6.46 -42.96
C TYR A 157 -5.78 5.69 -42.21
N ALA A 158 -5.06 4.79 -42.89
CA ALA A 158 -3.98 4.02 -42.29
C ALA A 158 -2.87 4.93 -41.74
N ARG A 159 -2.42 5.93 -42.51
CA ARG A 159 -1.45 6.94 -42.05
C ARG A 159 -1.95 7.73 -40.85
N ARG A 160 -3.25 8.10 -40.84
CA ARG A 160 -3.86 8.76 -39.68
C ARG A 160 -3.82 7.88 -38.43
N GLN A 161 -4.12 6.59 -38.55
CA GLN A 161 -4.06 5.65 -37.43
C GLN A 161 -2.63 5.51 -36.90
N ALA A 162 -1.64 5.37 -37.79
CA ALA A 162 -0.23 5.35 -37.39
C ALA A 162 0.16 6.61 -36.60
N GLY A 163 -0.23 7.79 -37.10
CA GLY A 163 0.02 9.07 -36.42
C GLY A 163 -0.64 9.17 -35.03
N ILE A 164 -1.86 8.66 -34.85
CA ILE A 164 -2.55 8.65 -33.54
C ILE A 164 -1.82 7.76 -32.53
N LEU A 165 -1.39 6.57 -32.97
CA LEU A 165 -0.70 5.63 -32.08
C LEU A 165 0.67 6.16 -31.64
N ARG A 166 1.42 6.78 -32.55
CA ARG A 166 2.68 7.47 -32.20
C ARG A 166 2.45 8.59 -31.19
N LYS A 167 1.46 9.46 -31.44
CA LYS A 167 1.10 10.53 -30.49
C LYS A 167 0.73 9.99 -29.10
N ARG A 168 0.01 8.87 -29.02
CA ARG A 168 -0.30 8.22 -27.73
C ARG A 168 0.95 7.67 -27.05
N ALA A 169 1.86 7.06 -27.80
CA ALA A 169 3.13 6.59 -27.26
C ALA A 169 3.94 7.76 -26.69
N ASP A 170 4.08 8.85 -27.44
CA ASP A 170 4.82 10.04 -27.00
C ASP A 170 4.19 10.69 -25.76
N GLN A 171 2.85 10.71 -25.68
CA GLN A 171 2.13 11.22 -24.50
C GLN A 171 2.39 10.34 -23.28
N PHE A 172 2.28 9.02 -23.42
CA PHE A 172 2.51 8.09 -22.32
C PHE A 172 3.95 8.09 -21.83
N GLU A 173 4.92 8.17 -22.75
CA GLU A 173 6.34 8.30 -22.42
C GLU A 173 6.61 9.56 -21.60
N LYS A 174 6.09 10.72 -22.04
CA LYS A 174 6.22 11.98 -21.29
C LYS A 174 5.59 11.91 -19.91
N THR A 175 4.35 11.42 -19.80
CA THR A 175 3.67 11.31 -18.49
C THR A 175 4.31 10.29 -17.55
N TRP A 176 5.16 9.40 -18.07
CA TRP A 176 5.86 8.39 -17.27
C TRP A 176 7.25 8.86 -16.81
N GLU A 177 7.87 9.79 -17.54
CA GLU A 177 9.14 10.42 -17.16
C GLU A 177 8.97 11.56 -16.13
N ASP A 178 7.77 12.15 -16.04
CA ASP A 178 7.36 13.17 -15.05
C ASP A 178 7.04 12.58 -13.65
#